data_AF-A0A976SHC7-F1
#
_entry.id   AF-A0A976SHC7-F1
#
_cell.length_a   1.000
_cell.length_b   1.000
_cell.length_c   1.000
_cell.angle_alpha   90.00
_cell.angle_beta   90.00
_cell.angle_gamma   90.00
#
_symmetry.space_group_name_H-M   'P 1'
#
loop_
_entity.id
_entity.type
_entity.pdbx_description
1 polymer ?
#
loop_
_entity_poly.entity_id
_entity_poly.type
_entity_poly.pdbx_seq_one_letter_code
_entity_poly.pdbx_strand_id
1 'polypeptide(L)'
;MGSAVIILRAILILLVIFQDGLAESSNTPCWGVKVSKEVEYKLENRKDVHTKRISFEGYGLVIGSFTEHTLGKVNDYFKCTALSEKTLYNGNHDLEVLKWSNRNRFEQSPKERLNVAEHFVVIRQEVWNCRDYNRKLADIQRVVNEVISTSNVSEVKYYDGVLVERVNYESIDKYSAKVKDVKYITNNGKKWRFEGSLCLVEDENSATFGIPNFQANIRDERKGKPIDNSIELSKSGETLKIGYSMDNYDEFFIKIRCTLTSEGSQYSPLFTTNLYYVEESNRETPIKTRISDKEFSKFFTIIKREVYSCTTQDIYSGIMVRNYLRIVNEGIGMV
;
A
#
# COMPACT_ATOMS: atom_id res chain seq x y z
N MET A 1 29.80 -79.84 -7.02
CA MET A 1 29.06 -79.06 -8.04
C MET A 1 27.60 -79.02 -7.61
N GLY A 2 26.95 -77.94 -7.19
CA GLY A 2 27.30 -76.57 -6.85
C GLY A 2 26.04 -76.05 -6.14
N SER A 3 26.12 -75.83 -4.83
CA SER A 3 24.97 -75.40 -4.01
C SER A 3 24.79 -73.89 -4.17
N ALA A 4 23.69 -73.48 -4.79
CA ALA A 4 23.30 -72.08 -4.88
C ALA A 4 22.66 -71.63 -3.56
N VAL A 5 23.44 -70.87 -2.79
CA VAL A 5 23.01 -70.13 -1.61
C VAL A 5 22.14 -68.95 -2.07
N ILE A 6 20.83 -69.02 -1.82
CA ILE A 6 19.92 -67.88 -2.02
C ILE A 6 20.17 -66.92 -0.86
N ILE A 7 20.97 -65.88 -1.14
CA ILE A 7 21.22 -64.78 -0.22
C ILE A 7 19.95 -63.94 -0.11
N LEU A 8 19.39 -63.98 1.10
CA LEU A 8 18.35 -63.16 1.65
C LEU A 8 18.72 -61.66 1.51
N ARG A 9 18.32 -60.99 0.43
CA ARG A 9 18.30 -59.52 0.37
C ARG A 9 17.06 -59.02 1.10
N ALA A 10 17.12 -59.07 2.43
CA ALA A 10 16.29 -58.23 3.27
C ALA A 10 16.68 -56.78 2.96
N ILE A 11 15.80 -56.09 2.25
CA ILE A 11 15.85 -54.63 2.07
C ILE A 11 15.68 -54.05 3.48
N LEU A 12 16.80 -53.76 4.13
CA LEU A 12 16.87 -52.99 5.35
C LEU A 12 16.48 -51.54 4.96
N ILE A 13 15.17 -51.26 4.95
CA ILE A 13 14.66 -49.90 4.94
C ILE A 13 15.11 -49.28 6.25
N LEU A 14 16.24 -48.57 6.19
CA LEU A 14 16.68 -47.66 7.23
C LEU A 14 15.64 -46.53 7.31
N LEU A 15 14.59 -46.79 8.10
CA LEU A 15 13.76 -45.75 8.71
C LEU A 15 14.66 -45.02 9.70
N VAL A 16 15.45 -44.07 9.19
CA VAL A 16 16.03 -43.02 10.02
C VAL A 16 14.86 -42.12 10.40
N ILE A 17 14.20 -42.48 11.49
CA ILE A 17 13.30 -41.58 12.21
C ILE A 17 14.23 -40.52 12.79
N PHE A 18 14.42 -39.41 12.08
CA PHE A 18 14.89 -38.18 12.70
C PHE A 18 13.84 -37.78 13.72
N GLN A 19 14.02 -38.25 14.95
CA GLN A 19 13.46 -37.59 16.12
C GLN A 19 14.23 -36.30 16.34
N ASP A 20 14.14 -35.37 15.38
CA ASP A 20 14.36 -33.96 15.65
C ASP A 20 13.13 -33.48 16.42
N GLY A 21 13.05 -33.93 17.67
CA GLY A 21 12.30 -33.28 18.71
C GLY A 21 12.97 -31.93 19.00
N LEU A 22 12.86 -31.01 18.04
CA LEU A 22 12.98 -29.59 18.30
C LEU A 22 11.80 -29.24 19.20
N ALA A 23 12.00 -29.41 20.50
CA ALA A 23 11.30 -28.61 21.49
C ALA A 23 11.63 -27.16 21.15
N GLU A 24 10.84 -26.56 20.26
CA GLU A 24 10.80 -25.11 20.08
C GLU A 24 10.42 -24.55 21.44
N SER A 25 11.44 -24.09 22.17
CA SER A 25 11.28 -23.34 23.41
C SER A 25 10.22 -22.27 23.13
N SER A 26 9.08 -22.37 23.80
CA SER A 26 7.90 -21.50 23.63
C SER A 26 8.11 -20.04 24.04
N ASN A 27 9.36 -19.62 24.25
CA ASN A 27 9.74 -18.22 24.28
C ASN A 27 9.79 -17.66 22.85
N THR A 28 8.65 -17.58 22.18
CA THR A 28 8.54 -16.72 21.00
C THR A 28 8.60 -15.27 21.50
N PRO A 29 9.65 -14.49 21.16
CA PRO A 29 9.89 -13.14 21.71
C PRO A 29 8.90 -12.08 21.17
N CYS A 30 7.81 -12.51 20.52
CA CYS A 30 6.96 -11.68 19.69
C CYS A 30 5.49 -11.99 19.96
N TRP A 31 4.75 -11.04 20.52
CA TRP A 31 3.29 -11.10 20.65
C TRP A 31 2.55 -10.33 19.53
N GLY A 32 3.30 -9.76 18.57
CA GLY A 32 2.76 -8.99 17.45
C GLY A 32 3.02 -9.64 16.09
N VAL A 33 2.81 -8.88 15.01
CA VAL A 33 3.09 -9.35 13.65
C VAL A 33 4.61 -9.42 13.46
N LYS A 34 5.10 -10.66 13.27
CA LYS A 34 6.50 -10.90 12.97
C LYS A 34 6.77 -10.58 11.50
N VAL A 35 7.66 -9.63 11.25
CA VAL A 35 8.15 -9.30 9.92
C VAL A 35 9.64 -9.62 9.86
N SER A 36 9.97 -10.70 9.15
CA SER A 36 11.36 -11.10 8.91
C SER A 36 11.82 -10.57 7.56
N LYS A 37 12.99 -9.91 7.52
CA LYS A 37 13.62 -9.45 6.27
C LYS A 37 12.67 -8.66 5.37
N GLU A 38 12.11 -7.57 5.90
CA GLU A 38 11.13 -6.74 5.18
C GLU A 38 11.71 -6.14 3.89
N VAL A 39 12.99 -5.77 3.91
CA VAL A 39 13.69 -5.18 2.78
C VAL A 39 14.70 -6.20 2.24
N GLU A 40 14.62 -6.46 0.94
CA GLU A 40 15.62 -7.24 0.23
C GLU A 40 16.69 -6.33 -0.37
N TYR A 41 17.87 -6.30 0.26
CA TYR A 41 18.99 -5.46 -0.19
C TYR A 41 19.82 -6.17 -1.26
N LYS A 42 19.78 -5.65 -2.50
CA LYS A 42 20.44 -6.21 -3.68
C LYS A 42 21.55 -5.32 -4.25
N LEU A 43 21.57 -4.03 -3.91
CA LEU A 43 22.53 -3.08 -4.46
C LEU A 43 23.81 -3.08 -3.63
N GLU A 44 24.95 -3.28 -4.28
CA GLU A 44 26.27 -3.32 -3.63
C GLU A 44 27.00 -1.98 -3.70
N ASN A 45 26.82 -1.23 -4.80
CA ASN A 45 27.47 0.06 -5.01
C ASN A 45 26.48 1.22 -4.90
N ARG A 46 26.95 2.37 -4.39
CA ARG A 46 26.18 3.62 -4.33
C ARG A 46 25.71 4.13 -5.70
N LYS A 47 26.39 3.72 -6.76
CA LYS A 47 26.04 4.04 -8.16
C LYS A 47 24.93 3.14 -8.71
N ASP A 48 24.70 1.98 -8.10
CA ASP A 48 23.69 1.04 -8.57
C ASP A 48 22.31 1.51 -8.12
N VAL A 49 21.33 1.35 -9.00
CA VAL A 49 19.93 1.68 -8.75
C VAL A 49 19.05 0.73 -9.54
N HIS A 50 17.91 0.37 -8.97
CA HIS A 50 16.83 -0.25 -9.73
C HIS A 50 16.20 0.77 -10.65
N THR A 51 15.56 0.34 -11.73
CA THR A 51 14.89 1.23 -12.68
C THR A 51 13.53 0.65 -13.04
N LYS A 52 12.48 1.47 -13.00
CA LYS A 52 11.13 1.10 -13.46
C LYS A 52 10.58 2.20 -14.34
N ARG A 53 10.16 1.82 -15.55
CA ARG A 53 9.44 2.72 -16.46
C ARG A 53 7.98 2.83 -16.03
N ILE A 54 7.49 4.05 -15.96
CA ILE A 54 6.12 4.38 -15.54
C ILE A 54 5.28 4.79 -16.75
N SER A 55 5.81 5.63 -17.62
CA SER A 55 5.15 6.06 -18.85
C SER A 55 6.17 6.33 -19.97
N PHE A 56 5.69 6.80 -21.12
CA PHE A 56 6.53 7.25 -22.24
C PHE A 56 6.98 8.71 -22.12
N GLU A 57 6.26 9.52 -21.34
CA GLU A 57 6.44 10.97 -21.22
C GLU A 57 6.52 11.43 -19.76
N GLY A 58 7.15 12.57 -19.51
CA GLY A 58 7.37 13.06 -18.15
C GLY A 58 8.84 13.03 -17.76
N TYR A 59 9.13 13.47 -16.54
CA TYR A 59 10.50 13.55 -16.04
C TYR A 59 10.94 12.25 -15.35
N GLY A 60 12.26 12.06 -15.31
CA GLY A 60 12.88 10.97 -14.56
C GLY A 60 13.01 11.35 -13.09
N LEU A 61 12.86 10.36 -12.23
CA LEU A 61 13.02 10.49 -10.78
C LEU A 61 14.10 9.56 -10.25
N VAL A 62 14.77 9.99 -9.17
CA VAL A 62 15.55 9.11 -8.30
C VAL A 62 14.92 9.17 -6.91
N ILE A 63 14.50 8.02 -6.39
CA ILE A 63 13.78 7.93 -5.12
C ILE A 63 14.52 7.05 -4.10
N GLY A 64 14.50 7.49 -2.85
CA GLY A 64 15.16 6.83 -1.74
C GLY A 64 16.64 7.16 -1.67
N SER A 65 17.36 6.39 -0.87
CA SER A 65 18.76 6.66 -0.56
C SER A 65 19.55 5.38 -0.34
N PHE A 66 20.82 5.40 -0.74
CA PHE A 66 21.76 4.33 -0.42
C PHE A 66 22.06 4.28 1.08
N THR A 67 22.22 3.07 1.62
CA THR A 67 22.61 2.83 3.02
C THR A 67 24.00 2.22 3.08
N GLU A 68 24.95 2.89 3.75
CA GLU A 68 26.35 2.45 3.82
C GLU A 68 26.64 1.47 4.96
N HIS A 69 25.79 1.46 5.99
CA HIS A 69 26.00 0.67 7.21
C HIS A 69 24.90 -0.37 7.40
N THR A 70 25.27 -1.53 7.96
CA THR A 70 24.35 -2.62 8.29
C THR A 70 24.11 -2.69 9.79
N LEU A 71 22.85 -2.86 10.20
CA LEU A 71 22.45 -3.13 11.58
C LEU A 71 21.88 -4.54 11.70
N GLY A 72 22.33 -5.24 12.74
CA GLY A 72 21.78 -6.52 13.16
C GLY A 72 22.14 -7.68 12.24
N LYS A 73 21.55 -8.83 12.54
CA LYS A 73 21.66 -10.12 11.85
C LYS A 73 20.29 -10.78 11.84
N VAL A 74 20.12 -11.84 11.05
CA VAL A 74 18.86 -12.59 10.90
C VAL A 74 18.22 -13.01 12.24
N ASN A 75 19.04 -13.29 13.26
CA ASN A 75 18.59 -13.73 14.58
C ASN A 75 18.38 -12.60 15.59
N ASP A 76 18.62 -11.34 15.22
CA ASP A 76 18.35 -10.19 16.07
C ASP A 76 16.86 -9.79 15.94
N TYR A 77 16.25 -9.45 17.06
CA TYR A 77 14.82 -9.17 17.16
C TYR A 77 14.58 -7.78 17.72
N PHE A 78 13.81 -6.97 17.00
CA PHE A 78 13.43 -5.64 17.44
C PHE A 78 11.94 -5.60 17.76
N LYS A 79 11.58 -5.08 18.92
CA LYS A 79 10.20 -4.75 19.27
C LYS A 79 9.91 -3.34 18.78
N CYS A 80 8.96 -3.21 17.86
CA CYS A 80 8.57 -1.94 17.25
C CYS A 80 7.18 -1.53 17.71
N THR A 81 7.06 -0.28 18.16
CA THR A 81 5.79 0.36 18.53
C THR A 81 5.58 1.58 17.66
N ALA A 82 4.40 1.70 17.05
CA ALA A 82 4.06 2.86 16.24
C ALA A 82 4.06 4.15 17.09
N LEU A 83 4.56 5.24 16.52
CA LEU A 83 4.51 6.56 17.12
C LEU A 83 3.22 7.25 16.67
N SER A 84 2.38 7.61 17.63
CA SER A 84 1.04 8.19 17.40
C SER A 84 1.01 9.71 17.37
N GLU A 85 2.15 10.41 17.48
CA GLU A 85 2.19 11.88 17.53
C GLU A 85 2.87 12.48 16.29
N LYS A 86 2.16 13.41 15.62
CA LYS A 86 2.64 14.09 14.41
C LYS A 86 3.86 15.00 14.68
N THR A 87 4.03 15.44 15.92
CA THR A 87 5.17 16.27 16.37
C THR A 87 6.50 15.52 16.32
N LEU A 88 6.47 14.19 16.24
CA LEU A 88 7.67 13.36 16.20
C LEU A 88 8.22 13.17 14.77
N TYR A 89 7.48 13.65 13.75
CA TYR A 89 7.97 13.63 12.37
C TYR A 89 9.03 14.71 12.19
N ASN A 90 10.19 14.29 11.71
CA ASN A 90 11.28 15.18 11.33
C ASN A 90 11.57 15.08 9.83
N GLY A 91 12.24 16.07 9.26
CA GLY A 91 12.58 16.08 7.83
C GLY A 91 13.48 14.92 7.36
N ASN A 92 14.05 14.11 8.26
CA ASN A 92 14.77 12.89 7.89
C ASN A 92 13.82 11.72 7.58
N HIS A 93 12.57 11.79 8.05
CA HIS A 93 11.51 10.83 7.75
C HIS A 93 10.95 11.01 6.34
N ASP A 94 11.08 12.20 5.75
CA ASP A 94 10.55 12.52 4.43
C ASP A 94 11.12 11.62 3.32
N LEU A 95 10.29 11.37 2.32
CA LEU A 95 10.73 10.69 1.10
C LEU A 95 11.75 11.56 0.37
N GLU A 96 12.92 10.98 0.07
CA GLU A 96 13.91 11.67 -0.76
C GLU A 96 13.59 11.45 -2.23
N VAL A 97 13.26 12.55 -2.91
CA VAL A 97 12.95 12.55 -4.34
C VAL A 97 13.84 13.57 -5.03
N LEU A 98 14.55 13.11 -6.06
CA LEU A 98 15.40 13.94 -6.89
C LEU A 98 14.91 13.91 -8.34
N LYS A 99 14.79 15.07 -8.97
CA LYS A 99 14.50 15.18 -10.41
C LYS A 99 15.76 14.88 -11.21
N TRP A 100 15.62 14.09 -12.26
CA TRP A 100 16.66 13.88 -13.26
C TRP A 100 16.12 14.27 -14.64
N SER A 101 16.63 15.38 -15.17
CA SER A 101 16.14 16.01 -16.39
C SER A 101 16.89 15.59 -17.66
N ASN A 102 18.02 14.88 -17.54
CA ASN A 102 18.90 14.66 -18.68
C ASN A 102 18.69 13.29 -19.34
N ARG A 103 18.22 13.29 -20.60
CA ARG A 103 18.13 12.07 -21.43
C ARG A 103 19.52 11.52 -21.81
N ASN A 104 20.57 12.34 -21.71
CA ASN A 104 21.93 11.87 -21.89
C ASN A 104 22.35 11.02 -20.68
N ARG A 105 22.36 9.70 -20.89
CA ARG A 105 22.74 8.68 -19.88
C ARG A 105 24.15 8.87 -19.30
N PHE A 106 24.97 9.74 -19.87
CA PHE A 106 26.39 9.88 -19.56
C PHE A 106 26.75 11.10 -18.71
N GLU A 107 25.84 12.05 -18.51
CA GLU A 107 26.16 13.29 -17.79
C GLU A 107 25.40 13.35 -16.46
N GLN A 108 26.17 13.36 -15.36
CA GLN A 108 25.64 13.62 -14.02
C GLN A 108 25.23 15.10 -13.91
N SER A 109 24.10 15.44 -14.51
CA SER A 109 23.46 16.73 -14.25
C SER A 109 23.19 16.87 -12.74
N PRO A 110 23.30 18.07 -12.16
CA PRO A 110 22.95 18.29 -10.77
C PRO A 110 21.51 17.81 -10.52
N LYS A 111 21.36 16.97 -9.51
CA LYS A 111 20.06 16.44 -9.09
C LYS A 111 19.35 17.50 -8.26
N GLU A 112 18.21 17.97 -8.73
CA GLU A 112 17.38 18.94 -8.00
C GLU A 112 16.48 18.18 -7.02
N ARG A 113 16.48 18.57 -5.74
CA ARG A 113 15.57 18.00 -4.75
C ARG A 113 14.17 18.51 -5.02
N LEU A 114 13.22 17.60 -5.20
CA LEU A 114 11.82 17.94 -5.44
C LEU A 114 11.07 18.10 -4.13
N ASN A 115 10.13 19.05 -4.12
CA ASN A 115 9.14 19.14 -3.08
C ASN A 115 8.13 17.99 -3.25
N VAL A 116 8.08 17.07 -2.29
CA VAL A 116 7.21 15.89 -2.37
C VAL A 116 5.74 16.29 -2.47
N ALA A 117 5.31 17.31 -1.72
CA ALA A 117 3.91 17.75 -1.68
C ALA A 117 3.40 18.33 -3.01
N GLU A 118 4.29 18.81 -3.88
CA GLU A 118 3.91 19.36 -5.19
C GLU A 118 3.71 18.28 -6.25
N HIS A 119 4.34 17.11 -6.06
CA HIS A 119 4.41 16.06 -7.09
C HIS A 119 3.77 14.75 -6.67
N PHE A 120 3.44 14.60 -5.38
CA PHE A 120 2.90 13.39 -4.80
C PHE A 120 1.79 13.69 -3.81
N VAL A 121 0.82 12.79 -3.76
CA VAL A 121 -0.09 12.69 -2.62
C VAL A 121 0.44 11.62 -1.66
N VAL A 122 0.58 11.99 -0.39
CA VAL A 122 0.96 11.06 0.67
C VAL A 122 -0.25 10.20 1.02
N ILE A 123 -0.14 8.90 0.77
CA ILE A 123 -1.18 7.89 1.06
C ILE A 123 -1.07 7.47 2.53
N ARG A 124 0.15 7.15 2.96
CA ARG A 124 0.43 6.60 4.28
C ARG A 124 1.80 7.07 4.74
N GLN A 125 1.90 7.45 6.00
CA GLN A 125 3.18 7.76 6.62
C GLN A 125 3.25 7.16 8.02
N GLU A 126 4.24 6.33 8.30
CA GLU A 126 4.39 5.68 9.59
C GLU A 126 5.79 5.83 10.13
N VAL A 127 5.90 6.06 11.44
CA VAL A 127 7.16 5.96 12.16
C VAL A 127 6.96 5.00 13.32
N TRP A 128 7.85 4.04 13.43
CA TRP A 128 7.85 3.02 14.45
C TRP A 128 9.14 3.14 15.24
N ASN A 129 9.04 3.23 16.56
CA ASN A 129 10.20 3.16 17.43
C ASN A 129 10.53 1.69 17.71
N CYS A 130 11.72 1.25 17.31
CA CYS A 130 12.15 -0.13 17.36
C CYS A 130 13.34 -0.27 18.31
N ARG A 131 13.15 -1.09 19.34
CA ARG A 131 14.18 -1.38 20.35
C ARG A 131 14.63 -2.83 20.22
N ASP A 132 15.94 -3.05 20.27
CA ASP A 132 16.49 -4.40 20.31
C ASP A 132 16.02 -5.11 21.58
N TYR A 133 15.40 -6.28 21.41
CA TYR A 133 14.89 -7.09 22.49
C TYR A 133 15.99 -7.45 23.50
N ASN A 134 17.20 -7.68 23.00
CA ASN A 134 18.36 -8.04 23.83
C ASN A 134 19.15 -6.83 24.35
N ARG A 135 18.79 -5.60 23.94
CA ARG A 135 19.47 -4.33 24.29
C ARG A 135 20.98 -4.32 23.99
N LYS A 136 21.42 -5.04 22.97
CA LYS A 136 22.81 -5.10 22.49
C LYS A 136 23.07 -4.12 21.35
N LEU A 137 22.04 -3.82 20.57
CA LEU A 137 22.11 -2.93 19.42
C LEU A 137 21.45 -1.59 19.73
N ALA A 138 21.80 -0.57 18.95
CA ALA A 138 21.20 0.75 19.05
C ALA A 138 19.72 0.72 18.65
N ASP A 139 18.91 1.54 19.34
CA ASP A 139 17.53 1.79 18.96
C ASP A 139 17.46 2.44 17.57
N ILE A 140 16.43 2.08 16.81
CA ILE A 140 16.17 2.60 15.47
C ILE A 140 14.71 3.01 15.32
N GLN A 141 14.46 3.86 14.35
CA GLN A 141 13.13 4.16 13.84
C GLN A 141 12.94 3.47 12.50
N ARG A 142 11.88 2.67 12.37
CA ARG A 142 11.41 2.21 11.06
C ARG A 142 10.42 3.25 10.51
N VAL A 143 10.70 3.76 9.31
CA VAL A 143 9.86 4.74 8.63
C VAL A 143 9.29 4.11 7.37
N VAL A 144 7.98 4.24 7.19
CA VAL A 144 7.27 3.82 5.98
C VAL A 144 6.61 5.04 5.36
N ASN A 145 6.96 5.35 4.13
CA ASN A 145 6.28 6.37 3.33
C ASN A 145 5.61 5.68 2.14
N GLU A 146 4.31 5.89 1.94
CA GLU A 146 3.59 5.46 0.75
C GLU A 146 2.99 6.69 0.07
N VAL A 147 3.32 6.88 -1.20
CA VAL A 147 2.92 8.04 -1.99
C VAL A 147 2.47 7.63 -3.39
N ILE A 148 1.66 8.47 -4.03
CA ILE A 148 1.33 8.34 -5.45
C ILE A 148 1.63 9.63 -6.18
N SER A 149 2.26 9.55 -7.35
CA SER A 149 2.59 10.73 -8.15
C SER A 149 1.34 11.38 -8.72
N THR A 150 1.20 12.70 -8.58
CA THR A 150 0.20 13.51 -9.29
C THR A 150 0.70 14.02 -10.63
N SER A 151 2.03 14.09 -10.76
CA SER A 151 2.74 14.57 -11.95
C SER A 151 3.12 13.44 -12.90
N ASN A 152 3.31 13.78 -14.19
CA ASN A 152 3.75 12.81 -15.20
C ASN A 152 5.21 12.40 -14.97
N VAL A 153 5.40 11.15 -14.55
CA VAL A 153 6.72 10.52 -14.33
C VAL A 153 6.95 9.51 -15.43
N SER A 154 8.07 9.61 -16.15
CA SER A 154 8.42 8.66 -17.21
C SER A 154 9.16 7.44 -16.67
N GLU A 155 10.13 7.66 -15.78
CA GLU A 155 10.99 6.62 -15.23
C GLU A 155 11.33 6.93 -13.77
N VAL A 156 11.37 5.89 -12.94
CA VAL A 156 11.82 5.97 -11.55
C VAL A 156 13.04 5.08 -11.38
N LYS A 157 14.15 5.69 -10.98
CA LYS A 157 15.31 5.02 -10.42
C LYS A 157 15.18 4.97 -8.91
N TYR A 158 15.51 3.86 -8.27
CA TYR A 158 15.28 3.72 -6.84
C TYR A 158 16.29 2.79 -6.17
N TYR A 159 16.49 3.02 -4.88
CA TYR A 159 17.37 2.21 -4.02
C TYR A 159 16.60 1.07 -3.35
N ASP A 160 17.33 0.16 -2.70
CA ASP A 160 16.72 -0.89 -1.88
C ASP A 160 15.85 -0.28 -0.76
N GLY A 161 14.77 -0.98 -0.40
CA GLY A 161 13.75 -0.48 0.53
C GLY A 161 12.64 0.32 -0.14
N VAL A 162 12.84 0.72 -1.41
CA VAL A 162 11.80 1.38 -2.21
C VAL A 162 11.15 0.35 -3.14
N LEU A 163 9.83 0.23 -3.04
CA LEU A 163 8.98 -0.48 -3.99
C LEU A 163 8.29 0.56 -4.88
N VAL A 164 8.41 0.37 -6.20
CA VAL A 164 7.75 1.21 -7.19
C VAL A 164 6.76 0.37 -7.98
N GLU A 165 5.52 0.85 -8.08
CA GLU A 165 4.43 0.25 -8.82
C GLU A 165 3.93 1.22 -9.89
N ARG A 166 3.55 0.67 -11.04
CA ARG A 166 2.95 1.44 -12.13
C ARG A 166 1.46 1.21 -12.05
N VAL A 167 0.71 2.24 -11.70
CA VAL A 167 -0.75 2.16 -11.51
C VAL A 167 -1.47 3.03 -12.53
N ASN A 168 -2.67 2.62 -12.94
CA ASN A 168 -3.53 3.40 -13.81
C ASN A 168 -4.92 3.53 -13.17
N TYR A 169 -5.15 4.67 -12.51
CA TYR A 169 -6.44 4.96 -11.89
C TYR A 169 -7.26 6.00 -12.65
N GLU A 170 -6.61 6.89 -13.42
CA GLU A 170 -7.27 8.04 -14.02
C GLU A 170 -7.76 7.80 -15.45
N SER A 171 -6.92 7.28 -16.35
CA SER A 171 -7.26 7.14 -17.77
C SER A 171 -6.37 6.15 -18.50
N ILE A 172 -6.83 5.62 -19.64
CA ILE A 172 -6.15 4.56 -20.40
C ILE A 172 -4.65 4.84 -20.62
N ASP A 173 -4.28 6.10 -20.87
CA ASP A 173 -2.91 6.50 -21.17
C ASP A 173 -2.18 7.23 -20.04
N LYS A 174 -2.82 7.45 -18.87
CA LYS A 174 -2.20 8.13 -17.73
C LYS A 174 -1.83 7.15 -16.62
N TYR A 175 -0.53 6.92 -16.48
CA TYR A 175 0.03 6.09 -15.43
C TYR A 175 0.67 6.95 -14.34
N SER A 176 0.47 6.52 -13.10
CA SER A 176 1.12 7.11 -11.94
C SER A 176 2.13 6.13 -11.34
N ALA A 177 3.15 6.68 -10.70
CA ALA A 177 4.07 5.93 -9.86
C ALA A 177 3.50 5.87 -8.44
N LYS A 178 3.12 4.66 -8.01
CA LYS A 178 2.86 4.39 -6.60
C LYS A 178 4.17 3.92 -5.96
N VAL A 179 4.60 4.57 -4.90
CA VAL A 179 5.91 4.35 -4.29
C VAL A 179 5.76 4.09 -2.81
N LYS A 180 6.35 3.00 -2.35
CA LYS A 180 6.47 2.66 -0.92
C LYS A 180 7.95 2.62 -0.54
N ASP A 181 8.38 3.49 0.35
CA ASP A 181 9.75 3.56 0.89
C ASP A 181 9.74 3.06 2.33
N VAL A 182 10.52 2.01 2.61
CA VAL A 182 10.78 1.49 3.95
C VAL A 182 12.24 1.71 4.29
N LYS A 183 12.51 2.51 5.32
CA LYS A 183 13.88 2.85 5.76
C LYS A 183 14.03 2.78 7.27
N TYR A 184 15.25 2.50 7.71
CA TYR A 184 15.62 2.42 9.12
C TYR A 184 16.58 3.54 9.46
N ILE A 185 16.22 4.35 10.46
CA ILE A 185 16.92 5.57 10.84
C ILE A 185 17.34 5.46 12.29
N THR A 186 18.62 5.65 12.56
CA THR A 186 19.13 5.72 13.95
C THR A 186 18.84 7.08 14.59
N ASN A 187 19.00 7.18 15.91
CA ASN A 187 18.74 8.44 16.65
C ASN A 187 19.57 9.64 16.17
N ASN A 188 20.68 9.43 15.45
CA ASN A 188 21.50 10.49 14.86
C ASN A 188 21.11 10.86 13.42
N GLY A 189 20.00 10.30 12.90
CA GLY A 189 19.51 10.55 11.54
C GLY A 189 20.17 9.71 10.44
N LYS A 190 21.16 8.84 10.75
CA LYS A 190 21.78 7.98 9.74
C LYS A 190 20.86 6.82 9.35
N LYS A 191 20.81 6.53 8.05
CA LYS A 191 20.04 5.44 7.44
C LYS A 191 20.86 4.17 7.32
N TRP A 192 20.30 3.04 7.77
CA TRP A 192 21.02 1.77 7.84
C TRP A 192 20.27 0.67 7.10
N ARG A 193 21.03 -0.27 6.53
CA ARG A 193 20.55 -1.56 6.06
C ARG A 193 20.20 -2.40 7.28
N PHE A 194 19.01 -2.98 7.32
CA PHE A 194 18.55 -3.77 8.46
C PHE A 194 18.42 -5.25 8.09
N GLU A 195 19.12 -6.12 8.80
CA GLU A 195 19.12 -7.57 8.53
C GLU A 195 18.37 -8.41 9.57
N GLY A 196 17.76 -7.76 10.57
CA GLY A 196 17.04 -8.44 11.66
C GLY A 196 15.59 -8.79 11.34
N SER A 197 14.91 -9.25 12.39
CA SER A 197 13.46 -9.47 12.42
C SER A 197 12.78 -8.41 13.28
N LEU A 198 11.60 -7.95 12.84
CA LEU A 198 10.78 -6.99 13.56
C LEU A 198 9.56 -7.66 14.17
N CYS A 199 9.17 -7.19 15.34
CA CYS A 199 7.91 -7.47 16.00
C CYS A 199 7.11 -6.18 16.02
N LEU A 200 6.19 -6.05 15.07
CA LEU A 200 5.29 -4.91 14.99
C LEU A 200 4.16 -5.12 15.99
N VAL A 201 4.16 -4.31 17.04
CA VAL A 201 3.10 -4.29 18.05
C VAL A 201 2.26 -3.06 17.78
N GLU A 202 1.08 -3.29 17.19
CA GLU A 202 0.03 -2.28 17.14
C GLU A 202 -0.47 -2.07 18.57
N ASP A 203 -0.38 -0.84 19.03
CA ASP A 203 -1.02 -0.45 20.28
C ASP A 203 -2.48 -0.13 19.96
N GLU A 204 -3.43 -0.35 20.86
CA GLU A 204 -4.83 0.02 20.62
C GLU A 204 -4.98 1.52 20.31
N ASN A 205 -3.99 2.31 20.73
CA ASN A 205 -3.86 3.73 20.48
C ASN A 205 -2.92 4.10 19.31
N SER A 206 -2.38 3.11 18.57
CA SER A 206 -1.51 3.42 17.44
C SER A 206 -2.32 4.00 16.29
N ALA A 207 -2.28 5.33 16.18
CA ALA A 207 -2.79 6.02 15.02
C ALA A 207 -1.87 5.72 13.83
N THR A 208 -2.36 4.96 12.85
CA THR A 208 -1.80 5.01 11.52
C THR A 208 -2.07 6.40 10.98
N PHE A 209 -1.02 7.20 10.74
CA PHE A 209 -1.19 8.48 10.05
C PHE A 209 -1.41 8.20 8.56
N GLY A 210 -2.64 7.84 8.24
CA GLY A 210 -3.23 8.05 6.92
C GLY A 210 -3.59 9.52 6.74
N ILE A 211 -4.11 9.83 5.55
CA ILE A 211 -4.64 11.15 5.17
C ILE A 211 -5.40 11.79 6.35
N PRO A 212 -5.19 13.08 6.67
CA PRO A 212 -5.95 13.74 7.72
C PRO A 212 -7.47 13.50 7.53
N ASN A 213 -8.16 13.06 8.59
CA ASN A 213 -9.56 12.64 8.57
C ASN A 213 -9.86 11.28 7.90
N PHE A 214 -8.85 10.46 7.61
CA PHE A 214 -9.06 9.08 7.16
C PHE A 214 -9.61 8.22 8.30
N GLN A 215 -10.89 7.87 8.23
CA GLN A 215 -11.51 6.92 9.13
C GLN A 215 -11.30 5.50 8.59
N ALA A 216 -10.31 4.78 9.12
CA ALA A 216 -10.01 3.40 8.72
C ALA A 216 -11.21 2.45 8.89
N ASN A 217 -12.08 2.76 9.84
CA ASN A 217 -13.37 2.13 10.02
C ASN A 217 -14.44 3.21 9.96
N ILE A 218 -14.89 3.59 8.75
CA ILE A 218 -16.26 4.10 8.63
C ILE A 218 -17.16 2.90 8.94
N ARG A 219 -17.37 2.64 10.23
CA ARG A 219 -18.52 1.84 10.64
C ARG A 219 -19.70 2.58 10.06
N ASP A 220 -20.46 1.91 9.21
CA ASP A 220 -21.71 2.46 8.75
C ASP A 220 -22.68 2.47 9.95
N GLU A 221 -22.51 3.45 10.82
CA GLU A 221 -23.34 3.66 12.01
C GLU A 221 -24.77 4.09 11.60
N ARG A 222 -25.00 4.28 10.30
CA ARG A 222 -26.26 4.72 9.71
C ARG A 222 -27.11 3.53 9.26
N LYS A 223 -27.41 2.60 10.19
CA LYS A 223 -28.47 1.62 9.95
C LYS A 223 -29.78 2.36 9.61
N GLY A 224 -30.23 2.24 8.36
CA GLY A 224 -31.55 2.70 7.91
C GLY A 224 -31.68 4.16 7.46
N LYS A 225 -30.58 4.91 7.21
CA LYS A 225 -30.66 6.22 6.55
C LYS A 225 -30.01 6.18 5.15
N PRO A 226 -30.65 6.72 4.10
CA PRO A 226 -30.03 6.81 2.78
C PRO A 226 -28.72 7.58 2.89
N ILE A 227 -27.66 7.06 2.26
CA ILE A 227 -26.35 7.69 2.30
C ILE A 227 -26.43 8.95 1.44
N ASP A 228 -26.42 10.11 2.09
CA ASP A 228 -26.19 11.35 1.38
C ASP A 228 -24.71 11.44 0.99
N ASN A 229 -24.42 11.07 -0.25
CA ASN A 229 -23.07 11.11 -0.81
C ASN A 229 -22.70 12.50 -1.36
N SER A 230 -23.33 13.57 -0.87
CA SER A 230 -22.94 14.93 -1.22
C SER A 230 -21.73 15.37 -0.39
N ILE A 231 -20.76 15.97 -1.06
CA ILE A 231 -19.65 16.69 -0.44
C ILE A 231 -19.71 18.12 -0.98
N GLU A 232 -19.84 19.10 -0.08
CA GLU A 232 -19.73 20.50 -0.43
C GLU A 232 -18.24 20.85 -0.60
N LEU A 233 -17.86 21.25 -1.81
CA LEU A 233 -16.50 21.67 -2.11
C LEU A 233 -16.43 23.19 -2.00
N SER A 234 -15.91 23.67 -0.86
CA SER A 234 -15.54 25.07 -0.61
C SER A 234 -16.66 26.03 -0.19
N LYS A 235 -16.26 27.27 0.14
CA LYS A 235 -17.13 28.41 0.47
C LYS A 235 -17.91 28.96 -0.74
N SER A 236 -17.70 28.42 -1.95
CA SER A 236 -18.41 28.84 -3.17
C SER A 236 -19.87 28.37 -3.21
N GLY A 237 -20.23 27.37 -2.39
CA GLY A 237 -21.54 26.73 -2.40
C GLY A 237 -21.69 25.62 -3.44
N GLU A 238 -20.61 25.21 -4.11
CA GLU A 238 -20.64 24.10 -5.07
C GLU A 238 -20.74 22.75 -4.35
N THR A 239 -21.79 22.00 -4.63
CA THR A 239 -22.00 20.67 -4.06
C THR A 239 -21.74 19.59 -5.10
N LEU A 240 -20.79 18.70 -4.79
CA LEU A 240 -20.54 17.50 -5.57
C LEU A 240 -21.30 16.32 -4.99
N LYS A 241 -21.90 15.49 -5.86
CA LYS A 241 -22.46 14.21 -5.44
C LYS A 241 -21.61 13.05 -5.95
N ILE A 242 -21.17 12.20 -5.03
CA ILE A 242 -20.35 11.03 -5.32
C ILE A 242 -21.24 9.79 -5.47
N GLY A 243 -21.15 9.12 -6.61
CA GLY A 243 -21.89 7.87 -6.83
C GLY A 243 -23.41 8.05 -7.01
N TYR A 244 -24.11 6.93 -7.01
CA TYR A 244 -25.57 6.86 -7.18
C TYR A 244 -26.23 6.53 -5.84
N SER A 245 -27.40 7.13 -5.58
CA SER A 245 -28.24 6.69 -4.45
C SER A 245 -28.70 5.27 -4.77
N MET A 246 -28.26 4.27 -4.01
CA MET A 246 -28.94 2.98 -4.09
C MET A 246 -30.33 3.19 -3.54
N ASP A 247 -31.36 2.90 -4.35
CA ASP A 247 -32.72 2.84 -3.86
C ASP A 247 -32.75 1.87 -2.68
N ASN A 248 -33.49 2.22 -1.62
CA ASN A 248 -33.72 1.39 -0.44
C ASN A 248 -34.31 0.04 -0.88
N TYR A 249 -33.46 -0.90 -1.26
CA TYR A 249 -33.84 -2.29 -1.37
C TYR A 249 -33.94 -2.81 0.05
N ASP A 250 -35.12 -3.33 0.38
CA ASP A 250 -35.37 -4.02 1.65
C ASP A 250 -34.22 -4.98 1.96
N GLU A 251 -33.77 -4.96 3.22
CA GLU A 251 -32.73 -5.83 3.76
C GLU A 251 -33.15 -7.31 3.68
N PHE A 252 -33.10 -7.91 2.49
CA PHE A 252 -33.22 -9.35 2.35
C PHE A 252 -31.96 -10.00 2.90
N PHE A 253 -32.12 -11.12 3.62
CA PHE A 253 -31.04 -11.97 4.14
C PHE A 253 -30.27 -12.65 2.99
N ILE A 254 -29.58 -11.87 2.15
CA ILE A 254 -28.81 -12.36 1.03
C ILE A 254 -27.42 -12.71 1.54
N LYS A 255 -27.02 -13.97 1.37
CA LYS A 255 -25.63 -14.36 1.62
C LYS A 255 -24.78 -13.87 0.44
N ILE A 256 -23.99 -12.84 0.70
CA ILE A 256 -23.05 -12.27 -0.27
C ILE A 256 -21.67 -12.86 -0.02
N ARG A 257 -21.04 -13.42 -1.05
CA ARG A 257 -19.63 -13.83 -1.04
C ARG A 257 -18.88 -13.01 -2.06
N CYS A 258 -17.83 -12.32 -1.63
CA CYS A 258 -16.99 -11.52 -2.50
C CYS A 258 -15.55 -12.01 -2.44
N THR A 259 -14.90 -12.10 -3.60
CA THR A 259 -13.48 -12.44 -3.72
C THR A 259 -12.78 -11.34 -4.51
N LEU A 260 -11.65 -10.85 -4.00
CA LEU A 260 -10.82 -9.86 -4.70
C LEU A 260 -10.37 -10.43 -6.04
N THR A 261 -10.52 -9.67 -7.13
CA THR A 261 -10.11 -10.08 -8.46
C THR A 261 -8.60 -9.87 -8.66
N SER A 262 -8.04 -10.49 -9.70
CA SER A 262 -6.64 -10.32 -10.05
C SER A 262 -6.30 -8.85 -10.37
N GLU A 263 -5.06 -8.47 -10.06
CA GLU A 263 -4.55 -7.10 -10.06
C GLU A 263 -4.87 -6.32 -11.36
N GLY A 264 -4.74 -6.96 -12.53
CA GLY A 264 -4.95 -6.31 -13.83
C GLY A 264 -6.38 -5.83 -14.08
N SER A 265 -7.39 -6.53 -13.54
CA SER A 265 -8.79 -6.10 -13.67
C SER A 265 -9.07 -4.82 -12.89
N GLN A 266 -8.32 -4.57 -11.81
CA GLN A 266 -8.56 -3.43 -10.94
C GLN A 266 -8.30 -2.11 -11.67
N TYR A 267 -7.40 -2.06 -12.65
CA TYR A 267 -7.06 -0.83 -13.36
C TYR A 267 -7.94 -0.51 -14.59
N SER A 268 -9.07 -1.21 -14.76
CA SER A 268 -9.98 -0.91 -15.88
C SER A 268 -10.58 0.50 -15.75
N PRO A 269 -10.59 1.30 -16.83
CA PRO A 269 -11.24 2.63 -16.84
C PRO A 269 -12.76 2.53 -16.67
N LEU A 270 -13.36 1.34 -16.79
CA LEU A 270 -14.79 1.10 -16.52
C LEU A 270 -15.14 1.20 -15.03
N PHE A 271 -14.13 1.20 -14.15
CA PHE A 271 -14.30 1.24 -12.70
C PHE A 271 -14.04 2.64 -12.11
N THR A 272 -14.19 3.69 -12.92
CA THR A 272 -14.12 5.07 -12.46
C THR A 272 -15.33 5.45 -11.61
N THR A 273 -15.12 6.34 -10.64
CA THR A 273 -16.20 6.87 -9.81
C THR A 273 -16.95 7.93 -10.61
N ASN A 274 -18.27 7.76 -10.75
CA ASN A 274 -19.11 8.79 -11.34
C ASN A 274 -19.30 9.96 -10.36
N LEU A 275 -19.01 11.16 -10.85
CA LEU A 275 -19.15 12.41 -10.11
C LEU A 275 -20.11 13.33 -10.86
N TYR A 276 -20.93 14.07 -10.14
CA TYR A 276 -21.94 14.96 -10.71
C TYR A 276 -21.90 16.34 -10.06
N TYR A 277 -21.99 17.39 -10.87
CA TYR A 277 -22.42 18.71 -10.39
C TYR A 277 -23.91 18.66 -10.10
N VAL A 278 -24.31 19.19 -8.95
CA VAL A 278 -25.71 19.32 -8.57
C VAL A 278 -26.03 20.81 -8.48
N GLU A 279 -26.93 21.26 -9.36
CA GLU A 279 -27.47 22.62 -9.28
C GLU A 279 -28.80 22.58 -8.54
N GLU A 280 -28.83 23.21 -7.36
CA GLU A 280 -30.06 23.40 -6.61
C GLU A 280 -30.94 24.41 -7.35
N SER A 281 -32.09 23.95 -7.80
CA SER A 281 -33.11 24.77 -8.46
C SER A 281 -34.40 24.68 -7.66
N ASN A 282 -35.31 25.63 -7.81
CA ASN A 282 -36.67 25.57 -7.25
C ASN A 282 -37.53 24.41 -7.83
N ARG A 283 -36.90 23.46 -8.55
CA ARG A 283 -37.54 22.27 -9.11
C ARG A 283 -37.52 21.15 -8.08
N GLU A 284 -38.52 20.28 -8.18
CA GLU A 284 -38.65 19.08 -7.33
C GLU A 284 -37.48 18.09 -7.53
N THR A 285 -36.84 18.12 -8.71
CA THR A 285 -35.65 17.31 -9.01
C THR A 285 -34.46 18.21 -9.38
N PRO A 286 -33.33 18.13 -8.68
CA PRO A 286 -32.14 18.93 -8.99
C PRO A 286 -31.53 18.52 -10.34
N ILE A 287 -30.92 19.48 -11.03
CA ILE A 287 -30.21 19.20 -12.29
C ILE A 287 -28.87 18.57 -11.94
N LYS A 288 -28.57 17.42 -12.56
CA LYS A 288 -27.33 16.67 -12.34
C LYS A 288 -26.55 16.57 -13.64
N THR A 289 -25.34 17.12 -13.65
CA THR A 289 -24.45 17.06 -14.81
C THR A 289 -23.25 16.16 -14.48
N ARG A 290 -23.08 15.08 -15.24
CA ARG A 290 -21.94 14.16 -15.04
C ARG A 290 -20.64 14.88 -15.35
N ILE A 291 -19.70 14.81 -14.41
CA ILE A 291 -18.33 15.30 -14.56
C ILE A 291 -17.53 14.29 -15.37
N SER A 292 -16.78 14.79 -16.35
CA SER A 292 -15.90 13.96 -17.17
C SER A 292 -14.73 13.40 -16.36
N ASP A 293 -14.18 12.24 -16.73
CA ASP A 293 -13.02 11.66 -16.02
C ASP A 293 -11.81 12.62 -15.99
N LYS A 294 -11.65 13.44 -17.04
CA LYS A 294 -10.62 14.49 -17.11
C LYS A 294 -10.83 15.60 -16.08
N GLU A 295 -12.09 15.90 -15.74
CA GLU A 295 -12.41 16.89 -14.71
C GLU A 295 -12.43 16.28 -13.31
N PHE A 296 -12.75 14.98 -13.19
CA PHE A 296 -12.69 14.25 -11.93
C PHE A 296 -11.31 14.37 -11.27
N SER A 297 -10.23 14.27 -12.04
CA SER A 297 -8.86 14.38 -11.52
C SER A 297 -8.47 15.78 -11.03
N LYS A 298 -9.30 16.80 -11.27
CA LYS A 298 -9.16 18.12 -10.64
C LYS A 298 -9.63 18.10 -9.18
N PHE A 299 -10.53 17.20 -8.84
CA PHE A 299 -11.18 17.13 -7.52
C PHE A 299 -10.64 15.98 -6.67
N PHE A 300 -10.25 14.86 -7.28
CA PHE A 300 -9.86 13.67 -6.54
C PHE A 300 -8.65 12.98 -7.17
N THR A 301 -7.75 12.49 -6.31
CA THR A 301 -6.73 11.51 -6.67
C THR A 301 -7.11 10.15 -6.11
N ILE A 302 -7.35 9.16 -6.97
CA ILE A 302 -7.58 7.76 -6.53
C ILE A 302 -6.23 7.19 -6.07
N ILE A 303 -6.20 6.64 -4.87
CA ILE A 303 -5.01 6.09 -4.23
C ILE A 303 -5.03 4.57 -4.15
N LYS A 304 -6.23 3.98 -4.23
CA LYS A 304 -6.45 2.54 -4.19
C LYS A 304 -7.76 2.22 -4.87
N ARG A 305 -7.77 1.12 -5.62
CA ARG A 305 -8.97 0.59 -6.27
C ARG A 305 -8.95 -0.92 -6.13
N GLU A 306 -10.01 -1.46 -5.55
CA GLU A 306 -10.21 -2.90 -5.38
C GLU A 306 -11.47 -3.31 -6.11
N VAL A 307 -11.38 -4.40 -6.85
CA VAL A 307 -12.51 -4.97 -7.57
C VAL A 307 -12.77 -6.36 -7.01
N TYR A 308 -13.99 -6.61 -6.59
CA TYR A 308 -14.41 -7.89 -6.04
C TYR A 308 -15.42 -8.53 -6.98
N SER A 309 -15.21 -9.81 -7.28
CA SER A 309 -16.24 -10.64 -7.88
C SER A 309 -17.15 -11.14 -6.77
N CYS A 310 -18.41 -10.74 -6.81
CA CYS A 310 -19.39 -11.05 -5.78
C CYS A 310 -20.48 -11.96 -6.32
N THR A 311 -20.87 -12.95 -5.53
CA THR A 311 -21.99 -13.84 -5.80
C THR A 311 -23.02 -13.69 -4.69
N THR A 312 -24.29 -13.56 -5.09
CA THR A 312 -25.43 -13.60 -4.18
C THR A 312 -26.11 -14.96 -4.28
N GLN A 313 -26.50 -15.52 -3.14
CA GLN A 313 -27.32 -16.73 -3.10
C GLN A 313 -28.64 -16.40 -2.39
N ASP A 314 -29.73 -16.42 -3.14
CA ASP A 314 -31.08 -16.32 -2.59
C ASP A 314 -31.53 -17.71 -2.09
N ILE A 315 -31.90 -17.77 -0.82
CA ILE A 315 -32.26 -19.02 -0.13
C ILE A 315 -33.75 -19.38 -0.36
N TYR A 316 -34.61 -18.39 -0.64
CA TYR A 316 -36.06 -18.57 -0.60
C TYR A 316 -36.72 -18.78 -1.96
N SER A 317 -36.14 -18.26 -3.04
CA SER A 317 -36.79 -18.22 -4.36
C SER A 317 -36.43 -19.37 -5.31
N GLY A 318 -35.67 -20.37 -4.87
CA GLY A 318 -35.12 -21.39 -5.75
C GLY A 318 -33.89 -20.89 -6.49
N ILE A 319 -32.76 -20.86 -5.78
CA ILE A 319 -31.37 -20.66 -6.25
C ILE A 319 -31.24 -19.75 -7.48
N MET A 320 -31.53 -18.46 -7.33
CA MET A 320 -31.02 -17.46 -8.26
C MET A 320 -29.64 -17.01 -7.78
N VAL A 321 -28.58 -17.43 -8.49
CA VAL A 321 -27.22 -16.92 -8.25
C VAL A 321 -26.98 -15.73 -9.17
N ARG A 322 -26.83 -14.53 -8.60
CA ARG A 322 -26.41 -13.35 -9.38
C ARG A 322 -24.94 -13.08 -9.11
N ASN A 323 -24.18 -12.94 -10.19
CA ASN A 323 -22.79 -12.50 -10.17
C ASN A 323 -22.74 -11.01 -10.51
N TYR A 324 -21.97 -10.25 -9.75
CA TYR A 324 -21.76 -8.83 -9.99
C TYR A 324 -20.37 -8.43 -9.51
N LEU A 325 -19.90 -7.26 -9.96
CA LEU A 325 -18.65 -6.68 -9.48
C LEU A 325 -18.95 -5.63 -8.42
N ARG A 326 -18.24 -5.70 -7.30
CA ARG A 326 -18.18 -4.61 -6.32
C ARG A 326 -16.86 -3.87 -6.51
N ILE A 327 -16.95 -2.58 -6.82
CA ILE A 327 -15.79 -1.70 -6.98
C ILE A 327 -15.68 -0.85 -5.73
N VAL A 328 -14.50 -0.84 -5.12
CA VAL A 328 -14.16 0.03 -4.00
C VAL A 328 -13.04 0.95 -4.46
N ASN A 329 -13.35 2.24 -4.62
CA ASN A 329 -12.38 3.28 -4.92
C ASN A 329 -12.11 4.07 -3.63
N GLU A 330 -10.84 4.15 -3.24
CA GLU A 330 -10.37 5.08 -2.21
C GLU A 330 -9.65 6.23 -2.91
N GLY A 331 -10.03 7.46 -2.58
CA GLY A 331 -9.46 8.65 -3.17
C GLY A 331 -9.32 9.79 -2.17
N ILE A 332 -8.43 10.72 -2.49
CA ILE A 332 -8.17 11.92 -1.69
C ILE A 332 -8.74 13.11 -2.45
N GLY A 333 -9.60 13.88 -1.77
CA GLY A 333 -10.11 15.15 -2.29
C GLY A 333 -9.02 16.21 -2.32
N MET A 334 -8.93 16.93 -3.44
CA MET A 334 -8.08 18.09 -3.65
C MET A 334 -8.98 19.32 -3.48
N VAL A 335 -9.03 19.88 -2.27
CA VAL A 335 -9.87 21.05 -1.93
C VAL A 335 -9.02 22.29 -1.82
#